data_AF-A0A5C9EN25-F1
#
_entry.id   AF-A0A5C9EN25-F1
#
_cell.length_a   1.000
_cell.length_b   1.000
_cell.length_c   1.000
_cell.angle_alpha   90.00
_cell.angle_beta   90.00
_cell.angle_gamma   90.00
#
_symmetry.space_group_name_H-M   'P 1'
#
loop_
_entity.id
_entity.type
_entity.pdbx_description
1 polymer ?
#
loop_
_entity_poly.entity_id
_entity_poly.type
_entity_poly.pdbx_seq_one_letter_code
_entity_poly.pdbx_strand_id
1 'polypeptide(L)'
;MEFREAAVQDAINLYKSLEITTEQHNILKALSEQLAKFIPMSELAIRGYGLQAMRDWQVANNRPGADISSMTPAQRLEAMAEILGYLAKRFKRTLRTAEYEDKIDTGMQKLIDYYQKTHAQR
;
A
#
# COMPACT_ATOMS: atom_id res chain seq x y z
N MET A 1 -2.14 27.73 7.41
CA MET A 1 -1.69 26.32 7.43
C MET A 1 -0.38 26.30 8.19
N GLU A 2 -0.31 25.69 9.37
CA GLU A 2 0.94 25.60 10.14
C GLU A 2 1.79 24.44 9.62
N PHE A 3 3.06 24.71 9.34
CA PHE A 3 4.02 23.67 8.98
C PHE A 3 4.29 22.79 10.20
N ARG A 4 4.05 21.49 10.06
CA ARG A 4 4.26 20.50 11.14
C ARG A 4 5.56 19.75 10.89
N GLU A 5 6.67 20.33 11.34
CA GLU A 5 8.02 19.77 11.18
C GLU A 5 8.13 18.33 11.69
N ALA A 6 7.51 18.03 12.84
CA ALA A 6 7.47 16.67 13.39
C ALA A 6 6.84 15.66 12.42
N ALA A 7 5.74 16.01 11.75
CA ALA A 7 5.09 15.12 10.79
C ALA A 7 5.94 14.87 9.53
N VAL A 8 6.75 15.86 9.13
CA VAL A 8 7.71 15.70 8.02
C VAL A 8 8.85 14.77 8.45
N GLN A 9 9.38 14.95 9.67
CA GLN A 9 10.44 14.09 10.18
C GLN A 9 9.97 12.64 10.34
N ASP A 10 8.74 12.42 10.80
CA ASP A 10 8.13 11.08 10.88
C ASP A 10 8.01 10.42 9.50
N ALA A 11 7.62 11.16 8.47
CA ALA A 11 7.57 10.67 7.10
C ALA A 11 8.96 10.32 6.55
N ILE A 12 9.99 11.12 6.87
CA ILE A 12 11.39 10.82 6.49
C ILE A 12 11.87 9.55 7.20
N ASN A 13 11.62 9.42 8.50
CA ASN A 13 12.01 8.25 9.29
C ASN A 13 11.28 6.99 8.79
N LEU A 14 10.01 7.11 8.41
CA LEU A 14 9.25 6.05 7.76
C LEU A 14 9.95 5.61 6.47
N TYR A 15 10.23 6.56 5.57
CA TYR A 15 10.84 6.28 4.29
C TYR A 15 12.20 5.58 4.43
N LYS A 16 13.05 6.06 5.36
CA LYS A 16 14.36 5.46 5.64
C LYS A 16 14.29 4.05 6.21
N SER A 17 13.22 3.71 6.92
CA SER A 17 13.03 2.38 7.51
C SER A 17 12.46 1.33 6.56
N LEU A 18 11.99 1.75 5.38
CA LEU A 18 11.39 0.84 4.42
C LEU A 18 12.48 0.12 3.64
N GLU A 19 12.44 -1.20 3.71
CA GLU A 19 13.37 -2.07 3.00
C GLU A 19 12.67 -2.59 1.75
N ILE A 20 12.48 -1.71 0.77
CA ILE A 20 11.81 -2.01 -0.50
C ILE A 20 12.71 -1.75 -1.70
N THR A 21 12.53 -2.54 -2.75
CA THR A 21 13.30 -2.40 -4.00
C THR A 21 12.72 -1.30 -4.90
N THR A 22 13.50 -0.83 -5.88
CA THR A 22 13.00 0.09 -6.92
C THR A 22 11.81 -0.49 -7.68
N GLU A 23 11.81 -1.80 -7.93
CA GLU A 23 10.68 -2.46 -8.58
C GLU A 23 9.41 -2.38 -7.72
N GLN A 24 9.50 -2.67 -6.43
CA GLN A 24 8.37 -2.56 -5.50
C GLN A 24 7.86 -1.12 -5.41
N HIS A 25 8.76 -0.14 -5.49
CA HIS A 25 8.40 1.26 -5.59
C HIS A 25 7.57 1.57 -6.84
N ASN A 26 7.95 1.00 -7.99
CA ASN A 26 7.22 1.14 -9.25
C ASN A 26 5.87 0.41 -9.23
N ILE A 27 5.81 -0.78 -8.64
CA ILE A 27 4.56 -1.52 -8.43
C ILE A 27 3.62 -0.67 -7.56
N LEU A 28 4.11 -0.14 -6.43
CA LEU A 28 3.30 0.68 -5.54
C LEU A 28 2.77 1.94 -6.26
N LYS A 29 3.59 2.57 -7.10
CA LYS A 29 3.14 3.68 -7.95
C LYS A 29 2.00 3.25 -8.87
N ALA A 30 2.17 2.17 -9.63
CA ALA A 30 1.14 1.67 -10.54
C ALA A 30 -0.17 1.31 -9.81
N LEU A 31 -0.07 0.67 -8.65
CA LEU A 31 -1.22 0.35 -7.80
C LEU A 31 -1.92 1.62 -7.30
N SER A 32 -1.15 2.63 -6.89
CA SER A 32 -1.70 3.92 -6.42
C SER A 32 -2.47 4.65 -7.51
N GLU A 33 -1.94 4.65 -8.75
CA GLU A 33 -2.60 5.23 -9.92
C GLU A 33 -3.93 4.53 -10.24
N GLN A 34 -4.00 3.20 -10.09
CA GLN A 34 -5.27 2.48 -10.26
C GLN A 34 -6.27 2.82 -9.16
N LEU A 35 -5.81 2.90 -7.91
CA LEU A 35 -6.69 3.11 -6.77
C LEU A 35 -7.25 4.53 -6.69
N ALA A 36 -6.49 5.53 -7.17
CA ALA A 36 -6.94 6.92 -7.26
C ALA A 36 -8.20 7.10 -8.12
N LYS A 37 -8.54 6.12 -8.97
CA LYS A 37 -9.78 6.11 -9.76
C LYS A 37 -11.02 5.75 -8.93
N PHE A 38 -10.85 5.13 -7.77
CA PHE A 38 -11.93 4.64 -6.92
C PHE A 38 -12.09 5.44 -5.63
N ILE A 39 -10.99 5.97 -5.11
CA ILE A 39 -10.94 6.66 -3.83
C ILE A 39 -10.70 8.16 -4.09
N PRO A 40 -11.46 9.08 -3.46
CA PRO A 40 -11.29 10.53 -3.65
C PRO A 40 -10.06 11.06 -2.90
N MET A 41 -8.88 10.53 -3.24
CA MET A 41 -7.59 10.89 -2.66
C MET A 41 -6.57 11.05 -3.77
N SER A 42 -5.61 11.95 -3.56
CA SER A 42 -4.52 12.11 -4.51
C SER A 42 -3.67 10.83 -4.56
N GLU A 43 -3.10 10.56 -5.73
CA GLU A 43 -2.17 9.44 -5.93
C GLU A 43 -1.01 9.49 -4.92
N LEU A 44 -0.51 10.69 -4.64
CA LEU A 44 0.56 10.89 -3.65
C LEU A 44 0.12 10.47 -2.25
N ALA A 45 -1.10 10.83 -1.83
CA ALA A 45 -1.62 10.41 -0.53
C ALA A 45 -1.79 8.89 -0.47
N ILE A 46 -2.38 8.29 -1.51
CA ILE A 46 -2.54 6.84 -1.61
C ILE A 46 -1.18 6.12 -1.53
N ARG A 47 -0.18 6.62 -2.26
CA ARG A 47 1.18 6.06 -2.22
C ARG A 47 1.79 6.15 -0.83
N GLY A 48 1.62 7.28 -0.14
CA GLY A 48 2.07 7.44 1.24
C GLY A 48 1.41 6.43 2.19
N TYR A 49 0.10 6.21 2.07
CA TYR A 49 -0.59 5.18 2.84
C TYR A 49 -0.15 3.76 2.47
N GLY A 50 0.15 3.50 1.19
CA GLY A 50 0.68 2.22 0.75
C GLY A 50 2.08 1.92 1.29
N LEU A 51 2.96 2.92 1.39
CA LEU A 51 4.25 2.79 2.06
C LEU A 51 4.07 2.48 3.56
N GLN A 52 3.11 3.10 4.23
CA GLN A 52 2.78 2.77 5.63
C GLN A 52 2.24 1.35 5.78
N ALA A 53 1.36 0.92 4.86
CA ALA A 53 0.82 -0.44 4.85
C ALA A 53 1.91 -1.49 4.61
N MET A 54 2.88 -1.20 3.73
CA MET A 54 4.06 -2.04 3.53
C MET A 54 4.88 -2.15 4.83
N ARG A 55 5.11 -1.03 5.54
CA ARG A 55 5.80 -1.07 6.83
C ARG A 55 5.03 -1.90 7.86
N ASP A 56 3.71 -1.75 7.95
CA ASP A 56 2.89 -2.53 8.88
C ASP A 56 3.05 -4.03 8.61
N TRP A 57 3.05 -4.42 7.34
CA TRP A 57 3.29 -5.81 6.92
C TRP A 57 4.70 -6.29 7.31
N GLN A 58 5.74 -5.49 7.07
CA GLN A 58 7.12 -5.83 7.44
C GLN A 58 7.26 -6.06 8.95
N VAL A 59 6.65 -5.19 9.76
CA VAL A 59 6.65 -5.31 11.23
C VAL A 59 5.88 -6.55 11.68
N ALA A 60 4.68 -6.77 11.13
CA ALA A 60 3.83 -7.90 11.52
C ALA A 60 4.44 -9.26 11.17
N ASN A 61 5.13 -9.35 10.03
CA ASN A 61 5.75 -10.58 9.54
C ASN A 61 7.22 -10.73 9.95
N ASN A 62 7.81 -9.71 10.59
CA ASN A 62 9.23 -9.63 10.92
C ASN A 62 10.13 -9.94 9.69
N ARG A 63 9.81 -9.31 8.56
CA ARG A 63 10.50 -9.52 7.27
C ARG A 63 10.70 -8.20 6.52
N PRO A 64 11.80 -8.04 5.77
CA PRO A 64 11.98 -6.91 4.87
C PRO A 64 10.96 -6.98 3.72
N GLY A 65 10.55 -5.82 3.19
CA GLY A 65 9.67 -5.77 2.02
C GLY A 65 10.34 -6.40 0.79
N ALA A 66 11.66 -6.25 0.66
CA ALA A 66 12.47 -6.81 -0.41
C ALA A 66 12.33 -8.32 -0.58
N ASP A 67 12.04 -9.07 0.50
CA ASP A 67 11.88 -10.52 0.46
C ASP A 67 10.68 -10.95 -0.39
N ILE A 68 9.65 -10.09 -0.55
CA ILE A 68 8.47 -10.41 -1.36
C ILE A 68 8.87 -10.82 -2.79
N SER A 69 9.89 -10.20 -3.37
CA SER A 69 10.35 -10.54 -4.73
C SER A 69 10.92 -11.97 -4.83
N SER A 70 11.41 -12.54 -3.73
CA SER A 70 11.94 -13.91 -3.69
C SER A 70 10.89 -14.98 -3.40
N MET A 71 9.67 -14.56 -3.02
CA MET A 71 8.59 -15.46 -2.68
C MET A 71 8.00 -16.14 -3.93
N THR A 72 7.35 -17.30 -3.72
CA THR A 72 6.55 -17.95 -4.77
C THR A 72 5.36 -17.05 -5.19
N PRO A 73 4.80 -17.22 -6.39
CA PRO A 73 3.64 -16.43 -6.84
C PRO A 73 2.47 -16.43 -5.86
N ALA A 74 2.16 -17.58 -5.24
CA ALA A 74 1.10 -17.70 -4.25
C ALA A 74 1.40 -16.87 -2.98
N GLN A 75 2.62 -16.94 -2.47
CA GLN A 75 3.05 -16.17 -1.31
C GLN A 75 3.10 -14.66 -1.59
N ARG A 76 3.46 -14.24 -2.82
CA ARG A 76 3.39 -12.82 -3.22
C ARG A 76 1.97 -12.30 -3.21
N LEU A 77 1.01 -13.10 -3.67
CA LEU A 77 -0.41 -12.76 -3.62
C LEU A 77 -0.92 -12.63 -2.19
N GLU A 78 -0.53 -13.55 -1.31
CA GLU A 78 -0.87 -13.51 0.11
C GLU A 78 -0.30 -12.25 0.78
N ALA A 79 0.99 -11.96 0.59
CA ALA A 79 1.61 -10.75 1.10
C ALA A 79 0.91 -9.47 0.58
N MET A 80 0.58 -9.43 -0.72
CA MET A 80 -0.15 -8.30 -1.29
C MET A 80 -1.56 -8.15 -0.71
N ALA A 81 -2.28 -9.26 -0.49
CA ALA A 81 -3.59 -9.24 0.16
C ALA A 81 -3.53 -8.68 1.58
N GLU A 82 -2.53 -9.07 2.36
CA GLU A 82 -2.29 -8.53 3.71
C GLU A 82 -1.97 -7.02 3.66
N ILE A 83 -1.06 -6.60 2.77
CA ILE A 83 -0.70 -5.19 2.59
C ILE A 83 -1.93 -4.35 2.22
N LEU A 84 -2.75 -4.82 1.28
CA LEU A 84 -3.99 -4.14 0.90
C LEU A 84 -5.02 -4.15 2.04
N GLY A 85 -5.04 -5.16 2.90
CA GLY A 85 -5.82 -5.18 4.13
C GLY A 85 -5.42 -4.05 5.10
N TYR A 86 -4.12 -3.87 5.34
CA TYR A 86 -3.61 -2.74 6.13
C TYR A 86 -3.99 -1.38 5.50
N LEU A 87 -3.88 -1.28 4.18
CA LEU A 87 -4.25 -0.09 3.43
C LEU A 87 -5.74 0.23 3.53
N ALA A 88 -6.60 -0.77 3.35
CA ALA A 88 -8.06 -0.64 3.47
C ALA A 88 -8.46 -0.14 4.86
N LYS A 89 -7.89 -0.74 5.91
CA LYS A 89 -8.13 -0.32 7.30
C LYS A 89 -7.76 1.15 7.51
N ARG A 90 -6.65 1.60 6.92
CA ARG A 90 -6.22 3.01 6.98
C ARG A 90 -7.23 3.92 6.24
N PHE A 91 -7.65 3.57 5.03
CA PHE A 91 -8.62 4.39 4.29
C PHE A 91 -9.99 4.46 4.96
N LYS A 92 -10.53 3.33 5.45
CA LYS A 92 -11.81 3.32 6.19
C LYS A 92 -11.74 4.24 7.41
N ARG A 93 -10.63 4.22 8.15
CA ARG A 93 -10.39 5.10 9.30
C ARG A 93 -10.24 6.58 8.93
N THR A 94 -9.65 6.87 7.77
CA THR A 94 -9.38 8.25 7.33
C THR A 94 -10.61 8.89 6.69
N LEU A 95 -11.33 8.17 5.83
CA LEU A 95 -12.48 8.71 5.10
C LEU A 95 -13.77 8.70 5.92
N ARG A 96 -13.88 7.85 6.96
CA ARG A 96 -14.95 7.84 7.98
C ARG A 96 -16.39 7.95 7.47
N THR A 97 -16.64 7.59 6.21
CA THR A 97 -17.95 7.73 5.56
C THR A 97 -18.31 6.38 4.96
N ALA A 98 -19.48 5.85 5.33
CA ALA A 98 -19.98 4.56 4.85
C ALA A 98 -20.02 4.50 3.31
N GLU A 99 -20.24 5.64 2.65
CA GLU A 99 -20.24 5.77 1.18
C GLU A 99 -18.94 5.28 0.51
N TYR A 100 -17.81 5.36 1.21
CA TYR A 100 -16.52 4.96 0.66
C TYR A 100 -16.09 3.55 1.06
N GLU A 101 -16.76 2.90 2.01
CA GLU A 101 -16.35 1.57 2.46
C GLU A 101 -16.46 0.53 1.33
N ASP A 102 -17.60 0.49 0.64
CA ASP A 102 -17.81 -0.40 -0.50
C ASP A 102 -16.86 -0.08 -1.67
N LYS A 103 -16.58 1.21 -1.89
CA LYS A 103 -15.65 1.68 -2.94
C LYS A 103 -14.20 1.27 -2.61
N ILE A 104 -13.81 1.33 -1.35
CA ILE A 104 -12.51 0.85 -0.87
C ILE A 104 -12.42 -0.66 -1.09
N ASP A 105 -13.39 -1.44 -0.62
CA ASP A 105 -13.34 -2.91 -0.71
C ASP A 105 -13.32 -3.37 -2.17
N THR A 106 -14.15 -2.76 -3.02
CA THR A 106 -14.14 -3.00 -4.47
C THR A 106 -12.80 -2.62 -5.10
N GLY A 107 -12.22 -1.47 -4.70
CA GLY A 107 -10.92 -1.02 -5.18
C GLY A 107 -9.79 -1.97 -4.80
N MET A 108 -9.80 -2.50 -3.57
CA MET A 108 -8.81 -3.47 -3.10
C MET A 108 -8.91 -4.78 -3.84
N GLN A 109 -10.13 -5.30 -4.07
CA GLN A 109 -10.31 -6.52 -4.85
C GLN A 109 -9.77 -6.36 -6.28
N LYS A 110 -10.09 -5.23 -6.94
CA LYS A 110 -9.57 -4.95 -8.28
C LYS A 110 -8.06 -4.83 -8.33
N LEU A 111 -7.43 -4.32 -7.27
CA LEU A 111 -5.97 -4.26 -7.16
C LEU A 111 -5.34 -5.63 -7.02
N ILE A 112 -5.95 -6.55 -6.26
CA ILE A 112 -5.50 -7.95 -6.19
C ILE A 112 -5.57 -8.59 -7.56
N ASP A 113 -6.69 -8.46 -8.26
CA ASP A 113 -6.88 -9.03 -9.59
C ASP A 113 -5.86 -8.45 -10.58
N TYR A 114 -5.59 -7.14 -10.50
CA TYR A 114 -4.57 -6.47 -11.31
C TYR A 114 -3.17 -7.01 -10.99
N TYR A 115 -2.79 -7.03 -9.71
CA TYR A 115 -1.47 -7.51 -9.27
C TYR A 115 -1.23 -8.97 -9.66
N GLN A 116 -2.24 -9.82 -9.54
CA GLN A 116 -2.17 -11.22 -9.96
C GLN A 116 -1.84 -11.36 -11.45
N LYS A 117 -2.45 -10.53 -12.30
CA LYS A 117 -2.26 -10.56 -13.75
C LYS A 117 -0.92 -9.97 -14.19
N THR A 118 -0.37 -9.00 -13.48
CA THR A 118 0.78 -8.21 -13.96
C THR A 118 2.10 -8.48 -13.24
N HIS A 119 2.05 -8.91 -11.97
CA HIS A 119 3.24 -8.95 -11.10
C HIS A 119 3.43 -10.27 -10.34
N ALA A 120 2.35 -10.98 -9.99
CA ALA A 120 2.46 -12.20 -9.16
C ALA A 120 3.21 -13.35 -9.85
N GLN A 121 3.13 -13.46 -11.19
CA GLN A 121 3.71 -14.57 -11.97
C GLN A 121 5.19 -14.37 -12.35
N ARG A 122 5.81 -13.27 -11.91
CA ARG A 122 7.17 -12.89 -12.34
C ARG A 122 8.28 -13.65 -11.61
#